data_AF-A0A951SZW0-F1
#
_entry.id   AF-A0A951SZW0-F1
#
_cell.length_a   1.000
_cell.length_b   1.000
_cell.length_c   1.000
_cell.angle_alpha   90.00
_cell.angle_beta   90.00
_cell.angle_gamma   90.00
#
_symmetry.space_group_name_H-M   'P 1'
#
loop_
_entity.id
_entity.type
_entity.pdbx_description
1 polymer ?
#
loop_
_entity_poly.entity_id
_entity_poly.type
_entity_poly.pdbx_seq_one_letter_code
_entity_poly.pdbx_strand_id
1 'polypeptide(L)'
;MSNDEQSYNIDAIFEQLNFLQLKRTTQNMLDLPHHVLERFTGKYTSVIIYLLNILDSKTAVTLLDRLTDTSIMYLMEEEVRLMLLSLFSLVTDEPEYMLNLSHLVEEIDRSSEEAFLVKKEYDMVLQAMITLVACRERASGLKFLYLRELDPQRLENILAIILAKRPILIPILMLYAPDELRQFILIEVTKRQPDILKVVPAGVYDLRFYTFLTSRDFTNYLPDEVKDKLEYLDIVQRLETGLEKRILEIRERLADNPIEARHEIMNETYEILASEDFEIQNLMLLDLVNRGFLSPIDGQLLRTIYEKKLEL
;
A
#
# COMPACT_ATOMS: atom_id res chain seq x y z
N MET A 1 -31.39 -0.71 -44.00
CA MET A 1 -31.05 0.32 -42.99
C MET A 1 -32.25 0.41 -42.06
N SER A 2 -32.29 -0.44 -41.04
CA SER A 2 -33.44 -0.63 -40.15
C SER A 2 -33.29 0.19 -38.88
N ASN A 3 -34.38 0.84 -38.50
CA ASN A 3 -34.62 1.61 -37.29
C ASN A 3 -34.40 0.78 -36.01
N ASP A 4 -33.26 0.90 -35.34
CA ASP A 4 -33.06 0.34 -33.99
C ASP A 4 -32.10 1.16 -33.11
N GLU A 5 -32.04 2.49 -33.32
CA GLU A 5 -31.62 3.40 -32.24
C GLU A 5 -32.84 3.73 -31.38
N GLN A 6 -33.36 2.73 -30.66
CA GLN A 6 -34.09 3.06 -29.43
C GLN A 6 -33.08 3.75 -28.53
N SER A 7 -33.16 5.08 -28.45
CA SER A 7 -32.42 5.88 -27.48
C SER A 7 -32.81 5.38 -26.08
N TYR A 8 -32.08 4.39 -25.57
CA TYR A 8 -32.22 3.93 -24.20
C TYR A 8 -32.09 5.15 -23.28
N ASN A 9 -33.19 5.51 -22.63
CA ASN A 9 -33.21 6.60 -21.68
C ASN A 9 -32.59 6.10 -20.37
N ILE A 10 -31.34 6.51 -20.12
CA ILE A 10 -30.55 6.11 -18.96
C ILE A 10 -31.26 6.50 -17.65
N ASP A 11 -32.02 7.59 -17.66
CA ASP A 11 -32.72 8.10 -16.48
C ASP A 11 -33.91 7.19 -16.16
N ALA A 12 -34.61 6.73 -17.19
CA ALA A 12 -35.66 5.73 -17.04
C ALA A 12 -35.11 4.37 -16.55
N ILE A 13 -33.89 4.00 -16.95
CA ILE A 13 -33.22 2.79 -16.44
C ILE A 13 -32.92 2.96 -14.95
N PHE A 14 -32.38 4.11 -14.54
CA PHE A 14 -32.10 4.41 -13.13
C PHE A 14 -33.36 4.39 -12.27
N GLU A 15 -34.44 5.03 -12.72
CA GLU A 15 -35.73 5.07 -12.01
C GLU A 15 -36.37 3.68 -11.81
N GLN A 16 -36.02 2.71 -12.66
CA GLN A 16 -36.51 1.33 -12.56
C GLN A 16 -35.65 0.44 -11.65
N LEU A 17 -34.48 0.92 -11.20
CA LEU A 17 -33.62 0.15 -10.30
C LEU A 17 -34.27 0.02 -8.92
N ASN A 18 -34.28 -1.21 -8.41
CA ASN A 18 -34.78 -1.49 -7.06
C ASN A 18 -33.68 -2.17 -6.25
N PHE A 19 -32.97 -1.39 -5.43
CA PHE A 19 -31.88 -1.91 -4.61
C PHE A 19 -32.32 -2.89 -3.52
N LEU A 20 -33.62 -2.99 -3.21
CA LEU A 20 -34.16 -4.06 -2.36
C LEU A 20 -34.22 -5.42 -3.10
N GLN A 21 -34.13 -5.41 -4.43
CA GLN A 21 -34.08 -6.60 -5.29
C GLN A 21 -32.71 -6.71 -5.98
N LEU A 22 -31.63 -6.74 -5.19
CA LEU A 22 -30.23 -6.74 -5.68
C LEU A 22 -29.97 -7.70 -6.84
N LYS A 23 -30.43 -8.96 -6.72
CA LYS A 23 -30.25 -9.96 -7.78
C LYS A 23 -30.87 -9.53 -9.11
N ARG A 24 -32.06 -8.93 -9.07
CA ARG A 24 -32.79 -8.46 -10.26
C ARG A 24 -32.14 -7.20 -10.83
N THR A 25 -31.81 -6.23 -9.98
CA THR A 25 -31.11 -4.99 -10.35
C THR A 25 -29.79 -5.31 -11.04
N THR A 26 -29.04 -6.26 -10.51
CA THR A 26 -27.76 -6.67 -11.10
C THR A 26 -27.92 -7.38 -12.43
N GLN A 27 -28.89 -8.30 -12.53
CA GLN A 27 -29.20 -8.96 -13.80
C GLN A 27 -29.59 -7.94 -14.87
N ASN A 28 -30.45 -6.97 -14.52
CA ASN A 28 -30.83 -5.89 -15.43
C ASN A 28 -29.61 -5.11 -15.92
N MET A 29 -28.64 -4.79 -15.04
CA MET A 29 -27.40 -4.11 -15.42
C MET A 29 -26.51 -4.97 -16.34
N LEU A 30 -26.40 -6.27 -16.06
CA LEU A 30 -25.66 -7.22 -16.89
C LEU A 30 -26.30 -7.48 -18.25
N ASP A 31 -27.61 -7.27 -18.37
CA ASP A 31 -28.35 -7.46 -19.63
C ASP A 31 -28.36 -6.19 -20.51
N LEU A 32 -27.98 -5.03 -19.97
CA LEU A 32 -27.90 -3.78 -20.74
C LEU A 32 -26.92 -3.92 -21.91
N PRO A 33 -27.21 -3.39 -23.11
CA PRO A 33 -26.21 -3.32 -24.19
C PRO A 33 -24.95 -2.57 -23.75
N HIS A 34 -23.77 -2.99 -24.22
CA HIS A 34 -22.49 -2.43 -23.76
C HIS A 34 -22.43 -0.89 -23.83
N HIS A 35 -22.85 -0.30 -24.95
CA HIS A 35 -22.89 1.17 -25.10
C HIS A 35 -23.85 1.87 -24.12
N VAL A 36 -24.92 1.21 -23.69
CA VAL A 36 -25.85 1.74 -22.67
C VAL A 36 -25.23 1.63 -21.30
N LEU A 37 -24.58 0.51 -21.00
CA LEU A 37 -23.86 0.31 -19.74
C LEU A 37 -22.74 1.34 -19.57
N GLU A 38 -21.92 1.59 -20.60
CA GLU A 38 -20.86 2.62 -20.54
C GLU A 38 -21.42 4.02 -20.28
N ARG A 39 -22.51 4.40 -20.97
CA ARG A 39 -23.15 5.70 -20.73
C ARG A 39 -23.81 5.77 -19.34
N PHE A 40 -24.38 4.67 -18.86
CA PHE A 40 -24.94 4.57 -17.51
C PHE A 40 -23.82 4.74 -16.48
N THR A 41 -22.71 4.02 -16.64
CA THR A 41 -21.53 4.12 -15.77
C THR A 41 -20.99 5.54 -15.73
N GLY A 42 -20.95 6.26 -16.85
CA GLY A 42 -20.50 7.66 -16.87
C GLY A 42 -21.44 8.64 -16.18
N LYS A 43 -22.76 8.37 -16.14
CA LYS A 43 -23.76 9.28 -15.52
C LYS A 43 -24.09 8.92 -14.06
N TYR A 44 -24.09 7.62 -13.75
CA TYR A 44 -24.51 7.05 -12.47
C TYR A 44 -23.39 6.21 -11.85
N THR A 45 -22.16 6.72 -11.90
CA THR A 45 -20.93 6.10 -11.40
C THR A 45 -21.07 5.59 -9.96
N SER A 46 -21.67 6.38 -9.08
CA SER A 46 -21.92 6.03 -7.67
C SER A 46 -22.79 4.78 -7.49
N VAL A 47 -23.74 4.54 -8.41
CA VAL A 47 -24.57 3.34 -8.43
C VAL A 47 -23.72 2.11 -8.77
N ILE A 48 -22.83 2.23 -9.75
CA ILE A 48 -21.94 1.13 -10.13
C ILE A 48 -20.96 0.81 -9.00
N ILE A 49 -20.36 1.83 -8.37
CA ILE A 49 -19.49 1.65 -7.19
C ILE A 49 -20.26 0.93 -6.08
N TYR A 50 -21.49 1.38 -5.78
CA TYR A 50 -22.33 0.74 -4.77
C TYR A 50 -22.59 -0.74 -5.09
N LEU A 51 -22.97 -1.05 -6.33
CA LEU A 51 -23.21 -2.42 -6.77
C LEU A 51 -21.94 -3.27 -6.63
N LEU A 52 -20.81 -2.81 -7.18
CA LEU A 52 -19.54 -3.55 -7.11
C LEU A 52 -19.09 -3.85 -5.67
N ASN A 53 -19.44 -3.02 -4.69
CA ASN A 53 -19.09 -3.23 -3.28
C ASN A 53 -20.01 -4.21 -2.53
N ILE A 54 -21.18 -4.55 -3.08
CA ILE A 54 -22.16 -5.45 -2.43
C ILE A 54 -22.39 -6.77 -3.19
N LEU A 55 -21.91 -6.85 -4.43
CA LEU A 55 -22.01 -8.05 -5.25
C LEU A 55 -21.08 -9.16 -4.76
N ASP A 56 -21.47 -10.40 -5.00
CA ASP A 56 -20.54 -11.52 -4.89
C ASP A 56 -19.45 -11.41 -5.97
N SER A 57 -18.25 -11.93 -5.66
CA SER A 57 -17.07 -11.87 -6.53
C SER A 57 -17.36 -12.27 -7.98
N LYS A 58 -18.08 -13.37 -8.21
CA LYS A 58 -18.37 -13.84 -9.58
C LYS A 58 -19.19 -12.82 -10.38
N THR A 59 -20.20 -12.23 -9.73
CA THR A 59 -21.06 -11.24 -10.39
C THR A 59 -20.33 -9.90 -10.57
N ALA A 60 -19.49 -9.50 -9.61
CA ALA A 60 -18.63 -8.32 -9.71
C ALA A 60 -17.65 -8.44 -10.88
N VAL A 61 -16.95 -9.57 -11.01
CA VAL A 61 -16.07 -9.87 -12.16
C VAL A 61 -16.84 -9.74 -13.48
N THR A 62 -18.02 -10.35 -13.57
CA THR A 62 -18.84 -10.31 -14.79
C THR A 62 -19.23 -8.88 -15.15
N LEU A 63 -19.55 -8.03 -14.17
CA LEU A 63 -19.86 -6.61 -14.43
C LEU A 63 -18.61 -5.83 -14.86
N LEU A 64 -17.49 -6.03 -14.18
CA LEU A 64 -16.21 -5.38 -14.49
C LEU A 64 -15.72 -5.74 -15.90
N ASP A 65 -15.84 -7.00 -16.33
CA ASP A 65 -15.45 -7.47 -17.67
C ASP A 65 -16.23 -6.78 -18.80
N ARG A 66 -17.42 -6.25 -18.50
CA ARG A 66 -18.23 -5.50 -19.47
C ARG A 66 -17.90 -4.01 -19.52
N LEU A 67 -17.18 -3.49 -18.53
CA LEU A 67 -16.78 -2.08 -18.48
C LEU A 67 -15.49 -1.86 -19.27
N THR A 68 -15.28 -0.66 -19.81
CA THR A 68 -13.98 -0.27 -20.35
C THR A 68 -12.99 0.12 -19.24
N ASP A 69 -11.69 0.06 -19.53
CA ASP A 69 -10.65 0.52 -18.60
C ASP A 69 -10.81 2.00 -18.24
N THR A 70 -11.32 2.80 -19.17
CA THR A 70 -11.63 4.23 -18.93
C THR A 70 -12.81 4.38 -17.98
N SER A 71 -13.87 3.57 -18.13
CA SER A 71 -14.99 3.55 -17.19
C SER A 71 -14.55 3.16 -15.78
N ILE A 72 -13.68 2.15 -15.64
CA ILE A 72 -13.12 1.78 -14.32
C ILE A 72 -12.30 2.94 -13.73
N MET A 73 -11.52 3.65 -14.55
CA MET A 73 -10.82 4.86 -14.11
C MET A 73 -11.77 5.92 -13.57
N TYR A 74 -12.91 6.15 -14.23
CA TYR A 74 -13.94 7.05 -13.72
C TYR A 74 -14.60 6.57 -12.43
N LEU A 75 -14.79 5.25 -12.24
CA LEU A 75 -15.24 4.70 -10.96
C LEU A 75 -14.28 5.09 -9.83
N MET A 76 -12.97 4.94 -10.05
CA MET A 76 -11.96 5.29 -9.06
C MET A 76 -11.94 6.80 -8.77
N GLU A 77 -11.95 7.64 -9.81
CA GLU A 77 -12.01 9.09 -9.64
C GLU A 77 -13.24 9.52 -8.82
N GLU A 78 -14.40 8.98 -9.14
CA GLU A 78 -15.63 9.34 -8.43
C GLU A 78 -15.64 8.81 -6.99
N GLU A 79 -15.17 7.59 -6.75
CA GLU A 79 -15.04 7.06 -5.39
C GLU A 79 -14.10 7.92 -4.54
N VAL A 80 -13.00 8.43 -5.12
CA VAL A 80 -12.13 9.42 -4.47
C VAL A 80 -12.89 10.73 -4.20
N ARG A 81 -13.60 11.29 -5.19
CA ARG A 81 -14.38 12.53 -5.01
C ARG A 81 -15.40 12.40 -3.89
N LEU A 82 -16.20 11.34 -3.90
CA LEU A 82 -17.20 11.07 -2.86
C LEU A 82 -16.56 10.91 -1.48
N MET A 83 -15.41 10.23 -1.42
CA MET A 83 -14.63 10.12 -0.19
C MET A 83 -14.18 11.50 0.30
N LEU A 84 -13.51 12.30 -0.53
CA LEU A 84 -13.04 13.64 -0.13
C LEU A 84 -14.18 14.52 0.34
N LEU A 85 -15.31 14.54 -0.38
CA LEU A 85 -16.51 15.28 0.00
C LEU A 85 -17.04 14.87 1.38
N SER A 86 -17.03 13.57 1.68
CA SER A 86 -17.44 13.09 3.01
C SER A 86 -16.51 13.57 4.11
N LEU A 87 -15.20 13.69 3.84
CA LEU A 87 -14.19 14.12 4.81
C LEU A 87 -14.31 15.60 5.17
N PHE A 88 -14.76 16.47 4.26
CA PHE A 88 -14.96 17.90 4.57
C PHE A 88 -15.90 18.13 5.75
N SER A 89 -16.92 17.28 5.92
CA SER A 89 -17.83 17.35 7.07
C SER A 89 -17.17 16.97 8.41
N LEU A 90 -16.03 16.29 8.39
CA LEU A 90 -15.32 15.79 9.58
C LEU A 90 -14.23 16.74 10.06
N VAL A 91 -13.85 17.74 9.23
CA VAL A 91 -12.71 18.63 9.48
C VAL A 91 -13.10 20.10 9.53
N THR A 92 -14.39 20.40 9.77
CA THR A 92 -14.93 21.77 9.75
C THR A 92 -14.24 22.72 10.72
N ASP A 93 -13.73 22.20 11.83
CA ASP A 93 -13.05 22.98 12.87
C ASP A 93 -11.51 23.00 12.70
N GLU A 94 -10.98 22.41 11.62
CA GLU A 94 -9.55 22.28 11.32
C GLU A 94 -9.23 22.95 9.96
N PRO A 95 -8.99 24.28 9.92
CA PRO A 95 -8.82 25.04 8.68
C PRO A 95 -7.70 24.53 7.77
N GLU A 96 -6.61 24.03 8.35
CA GLU A 96 -5.49 23.44 7.63
C GLU A 96 -5.89 22.17 6.89
N TYR A 97 -6.72 21.32 7.52
CA TYR A 97 -7.20 20.09 6.89
C TYR A 97 -8.16 20.41 5.74
N MET A 98 -9.03 21.41 5.90
CA MET A 98 -9.89 21.88 4.81
C MET A 98 -9.08 22.37 3.61
N LEU A 99 -8.02 23.15 3.85
CA LEU A 99 -7.14 23.65 2.78
C LEU A 99 -6.47 22.49 2.04
N ASN A 100 -5.89 21.56 2.78
CA ASN A 100 -5.23 20.38 2.24
C ASN A 100 -6.18 19.49 1.41
N LEU A 101 -7.40 19.23 1.91
CA LEU A 101 -8.41 18.49 1.16
C LEU A 101 -8.85 19.24 -0.11
N SER A 102 -8.94 20.58 -0.06
CA SER A 102 -9.29 21.39 -1.23
C SER A 102 -8.23 21.28 -2.32
N HIS A 103 -6.95 21.32 -1.96
CA HIS A 103 -5.85 21.10 -2.90
C HIS A 103 -5.90 19.73 -3.57
N LEU A 104 -6.36 18.68 -2.87
CA LEU A 104 -6.53 17.36 -3.48
C LEU A 104 -7.68 17.33 -4.49
N VAL A 105 -8.80 17.98 -4.18
CA VAL A 105 -9.91 18.09 -5.14
C VAL A 105 -9.44 18.84 -6.38
N GLU A 106 -8.72 19.96 -6.21
CA GLU A 106 -8.12 20.69 -7.33
C GLU A 106 -7.17 19.82 -8.14
N GLU A 107 -6.29 19.06 -7.48
CA GLU A 107 -5.32 18.18 -8.15
C GLU A 107 -5.99 17.03 -8.92
N ILE A 108 -7.12 16.51 -8.46
CA ILE A 108 -7.91 15.49 -9.17
C ILE A 108 -8.47 16.04 -10.49
N ASP A 109 -8.85 17.31 -10.49
CA ASP A 109 -9.44 17.96 -11.66
C ASP A 109 -8.40 18.57 -12.62
N ARG A 110 -7.12 18.61 -12.23
CA ARG A 110 -6.03 19.08 -13.09
C ARG A 110 -5.79 18.18 -14.30
N SER A 111 -5.33 18.79 -15.37
CA SER A 111 -4.85 18.08 -16.55
C SER A 111 -3.52 17.37 -16.25
N SER A 112 -3.17 16.34 -17.03
CA SER A 112 -1.92 15.59 -16.82
C SER A 112 -0.67 16.46 -16.99
N GLU A 113 -0.75 17.51 -17.80
CA GLU A 113 0.34 18.47 -18.02
C GLU A 113 0.54 19.42 -16.82
N GLU A 114 -0.47 19.54 -15.96
CA GLU A 114 -0.47 20.41 -14.79
C GLU A 114 -0.35 19.64 -13.47
N ALA A 115 -0.21 18.32 -13.54
CA ALA A 115 -0.14 17.45 -12.38
C ALA A 115 1.07 17.78 -11.49
N PHE A 116 0.96 17.45 -10.21
CA PHE A 116 1.99 17.68 -9.19
C PHE A 116 3.36 17.11 -9.58
N LEU A 117 3.41 16.04 -10.36
CA LEU A 117 4.65 15.44 -10.86
C LEU A 117 5.38 16.35 -11.85
N VAL A 118 4.65 17.08 -12.70
CA VAL A 118 5.22 18.02 -13.65
C VAL A 118 5.61 19.32 -12.94
N LYS A 119 4.74 19.81 -12.05
CA LYS A 119 4.98 21.04 -11.28
C LYS A 119 5.93 20.88 -10.10
N LYS A 120 6.27 19.64 -9.74
CA LYS A 120 7.10 19.25 -8.58
C LYS A 120 6.54 19.75 -7.25
N GLU A 121 5.21 19.77 -7.12
CA GLU A 121 4.48 20.21 -5.91
C GLU A 121 4.39 19.08 -4.86
N TYR A 122 5.50 18.38 -4.60
CA TYR A 122 5.51 17.19 -3.75
C TYR A 122 5.10 17.48 -2.30
N ASP A 123 5.63 18.55 -1.70
CA ASP A 123 5.38 18.87 -0.30
C ASP A 123 3.90 19.16 -0.03
N MET A 124 3.25 19.92 -0.93
CA MET A 124 1.83 20.23 -0.84
C MET A 124 0.97 18.96 -0.89
N VAL A 125 1.27 18.05 -1.83
CA VAL A 125 0.55 16.78 -1.94
C VAL A 125 0.83 15.87 -0.76
N LEU A 126 2.07 15.82 -0.27
CA LEU A 126 2.43 15.04 0.91
C LEU A 126 1.66 15.49 2.15
N GLN A 127 1.58 16.80 2.40
CA GLN A 127 0.78 17.34 3.52
C GLN A 127 -0.69 16.94 3.40
N ALA A 128 -1.24 16.98 2.19
CA ALA A 128 -2.60 16.56 1.99
C ALA A 128 -2.80 15.05 2.15
N MET A 129 -1.83 14.22 1.78
CA MET A 129 -1.85 12.78 2.08
C MET A 129 -1.76 12.50 3.58
N ILE A 130 -0.97 13.27 4.34
CA ILE A 130 -0.90 13.17 5.81
C ILE A 130 -2.27 13.53 6.43
N THR A 131 -2.93 14.59 5.95
CA THR A 131 -4.30 14.92 6.34
C THR A 131 -5.26 13.75 6.06
N LEU A 132 -5.15 13.09 4.90
CA LEU A 132 -5.98 11.91 4.59
C LEU A 132 -5.72 10.75 5.55
N VAL A 133 -4.47 10.49 5.94
CA VAL A 133 -4.15 9.46 6.96
C VAL A 133 -4.87 9.78 8.28
N ALA A 134 -4.74 11.01 8.78
CA ALA A 134 -5.38 11.43 10.02
C ALA A 134 -6.91 11.33 9.95
N CYS A 135 -7.50 11.66 8.80
CA CYS A 135 -8.94 11.52 8.57
C CYS A 135 -9.39 10.06 8.46
N ARG A 136 -8.59 9.19 7.83
CA ARG A 136 -8.89 7.75 7.66
C ARG A 136 -9.04 7.05 9.00
N GLU A 137 -8.19 7.38 9.97
CA GLU A 137 -8.28 6.85 11.34
C GLU A 137 -9.62 7.16 12.01
N ARG A 138 -10.27 8.27 11.62
CA ARG A 138 -11.58 8.71 12.13
C ARG A 138 -12.76 8.12 11.35
N ALA A 139 -12.61 7.89 10.05
CA ALA A 139 -13.72 7.60 9.13
C ALA A 139 -13.94 6.11 8.79
N SER A 140 -13.00 5.22 9.17
CA SER A 140 -12.98 3.75 8.96
C SER A 140 -13.47 3.23 7.59
N GLY A 141 -12.59 2.53 6.86
CA GLY A 141 -12.97 1.66 5.75
C GLY A 141 -11.94 1.61 4.64
N LEU A 142 -11.63 0.40 4.17
CA LEU A 142 -10.92 0.22 2.91
C LEU A 142 -11.86 0.58 1.75
N LYS A 143 -11.28 1.05 0.64
CA LYS A 143 -11.98 1.46 -0.58
C LYS A 143 -11.45 0.67 -1.78
N PHE A 144 -12.10 0.81 -2.93
CA PHE A 144 -11.66 0.23 -4.19
C PHE A 144 -11.57 -1.31 -4.17
N LEU A 145 -12.41 -1.96 -3.35
CA LEU A 145 -12.34 -3.42 -3.14
C LEU A 145 -12.54 -4.20 -4.44
N TYR A 146 -13.36 -3.68 -5.35
CA TYR A 146 -13.63 -4.27 -6.65
C TYR A 146 -12.40 -4.38 -7.55
N LEU A 147 -11.34 -3.61 -7.31
CA LEU A 147 -10.10 -3.74 -8.09
C LEU A 147 -9.39 -5.07 -7.84
N ARG A 148 -9.69 -5.76 -6.73
CA ARG A 148 -9.18 -7.12 -6.46
C ARG A 148 -9.77 -8.18 -7.38
N GLU A 149 -10.95 -7.91 -7.93
CA GLU A 149 -11.68 -8.82 -8.80
C GLU A 149 -11.23 -8.69 -10.26
N LEU A 150 -10.39 -7.70 -10.58
CA LEU A 150 -9.83 -7.54 -11.91
C LEU A 150 -8.73 -8.57 -12.18
N ASP A 151 -8.66 -9.03 -13.42
CA ASP A 151 -7.49 -9.75 -13.91
C ASP A 151 -6.21 -8.90 -13.72
N PRO A 152 -5.09 -9.49 -13.24
CA PRO A 152 -3.87 -8.74 -12.98
C PRO A 152 -3.32 -7.96 -14.18
N GLN A 153 -3.41 -8.52 -15.40
CA GLN A 153 -2.92 -7.83 -16.60
C GLN A 153 -3.78 -6.60 -16.91
N ARG A 154 -5.08 -6.72 -16.67
CA ARG A 154 -6.00 -5.61 -16.86
C ARG A 154 -5.80 -4.52 -15.81
N LEU A 155 -5.60 -4.90 -14.55
CA LEU A 155 -5.26 -3.96 -13.48
C LEU A 155 -3.95 -3.23 -13.80
N GLU A 156 -2.93 -3.92 -14.30
CA GLU A 156 -1.67 -3.31 -14.75
C GLU A 156 -1.92 -2.24 -15.83
N ASN A 157 -2.73 -2.57 -16.85
CA ASN A 157 -3.05 -1.63 -17.93
C ASN A 157 -3.76 -0.38 -17.40
N ILE A 158 -4.72 -0.57 -16.49
CA ILE A 158 -5.44 0.54 -15.86
C ILE A 158 -4.48 1.42 -15.05
N LEU A 159 -3.62 0.82 -14.22
CA LEU A 159 -2.62 1.57 -13.45
C LEU A 159 -1.65 2.34 -14.37
N ALA A 160 -1.24 1.75 -15.50
CA ALA A 160 -0.40 2.45 -16.48
C ALA A 160 -1.11 3.69 -17.06
N ILE A 161 -2.42 3.63 -17.31
CA ILE A 161 -3.22 4.77 -17.75
C ILE A 161 -3.29 5.84 -16.64
N ILE A 162 -3.54 5.43 -15.39
CA ILE A 162 -3.60 6.35 -14.25
C ILE A 162 -2.27 7.06 -14.05
N LEU A 163 -1.15 6.33 -14.05
CA LEU A 163 0.18 6.92 -13.90
C LEU A 163 0.46 7.99 -14.96
N ALA A 164 0.03 7.74 -16.21
CA ALA A 164 0.22 8.69 -17.30
C ALA A 164 -0.74 9.89 -17.26
N LYS A 165 -2.00 9.70 -16.84
CA LYS A 165 -3.06 10.71 -17.01
C LYS A 165 -3.58 11.33 -15.72
N ARG A 166 -3.54 10.59 -14.62
CA ARG A 166 -4.17 10.89 -13.32
C ARG A 166 -3.31 10.43 -12.14
N PRO A 167 -2.03 10.81 -12.05
CA PRO A 167 -1.10 10.24 -11.08
C PRO A 167 -1.51 10.45 -9.62
N ILE A 168 -2.29 11.49 -9.30
CA ILE A 168 -2.77 11.76 -7.93
C ILE A 168 -3.67 10.65 -7.36
N LEU A 169 -4.32 9.86 -8.21
CA LEU A 169 -5.12 8.74 -7.73
C LEU A 169 -4.26 7.66 -7.07
N ILE A 170 -2.99 7.53 -7.48
CA ILE A 170 -2.09 6.49 -6.97
C ILE A 170 -1.80 6.61 -5.48
N PRO A 171 -1.31 7.75 -4.94
CA PRO A 171 -1.07 7.86 -3.49
C PRO A 171 -2.36 7.70 -2.68
N ILE A 172 -3.51 8.16 -3.20
CA ILE A 172 -4.82 7.95 -2.56
C ILE A 172 -5.21 6.46 -2.56
N LEU A 173 -5.03 5.76 -3.68
CA LEU A 173 -5.24 4.32 -3.77
C LEU A 173 -4.35 3.59 -2.77
N MET A 174 -3.05 3.94 -2.69
CA MET A 174 -2.14 3.30 -1.72
C MET A 174 -2.60 3.50 -0.26
N LEU A 175 -3.23 4.62 0.07
CA LEU A 175 -3.76 4.89 1.43
C LEU A 175 -4.98 4.03 1.79
N TYR A 176 -5.91 3.83 0.87
CA TYR A 176 -7.22 3.24 1.17
C TYR A 176 -7.42 1.83 0.59
N ALA A 177 -6.56 1.39 -0.32
CA ALA A 177 -6.60 0.06 -0.89
C ALA A 177 -6.23 -1.03 0.16
N PRO A 178 -6.77 -2.25 -0.01
CA PRO A 178 -6.27 -3.45 0.66
C PRO A 178 -4.78 -3.69 0.42
N ASP A 179 -4.14 -4.43 1.33
CA ASP A 179 -2.69 -4.60 1.31
C ASP A 179 -2.18 -5.30 0.04
N GLU A 180 -2.92 -6.29 -0.48
CA GLU A 180 -2.54 -7.00 -1.71
C GLU A 180 -2.53 -6.06 -2.92
N LEU A 181 -3.53 -5.18 -2.99
CA LEU A 181 -3.63 -4.18 -4.05
C LEU A 181 -2.56 -3.09 -3.89
N ARG A 182 -2.30 -2.65 -2.66
CA ARG A 182 -1.22 -1.70 -2.35
C ARG A 182 0.13 -2.24 -2.80
N GLN A 183 0.40 -3.52 -2.57
CA GLN A 183 1.62 -4.19 -3.05
C GLN A 183 1.73 -4.16 -4.57
N PHE A 184 0.64 -4.51 -5.26
CA PHE A 184 0.59 -4.48 -6.72
C PHE A 184 0.86 -3.07 -7.26
N ILE A 185 0.22 -2.05 -6.68
CA ILE A 185 0.41 -0.66 -7.04
C ILE A 185 1.87 -0.23 -6.81
N LEU A 186 2.46 -0.57 -5.66
CA LEU A 186 3.85 -0.25 -5.34
C LEU A 186 4.83 -0.81 -6.38
N ILE A 187 4.58 -2.04 -6.86
CA ILE A 187 5.38 -2.67 -7.92
C ILE A 187 5.27 -1.89 -9.23
N GLU A 188 4.08 -1.44 -9.62
CA GLU A 188 3.89 -0.68 -10.86
C GLU A 188 4.44 0.75 -10.78
N VAL A 189 4.28 1.42 -9.64
CA VAL A 189 4.83 2.76 -9.40
C VAL A 189 6.34 2.75 -9.51
N THR A 190 7.01 1.81 -8.87
CA THR A 190 8.48 1.72 -8.91
C THR A 190 9.04 1.42 -10.30
N LYS A 191 8.30 0.67 -11.13
CA LYS A 191 8.70 0.40 -12.53
C LYS A 191 8.58 1.63 -13.43
N ARG A 192 7.58 2.47 -13.22
CA ARG A 192 7.14 3.48 -14.21
C ARG A 192 7.38 4.92 -13.75
N GLN A 193 7.09 5.22 -12.49
CA GLN A 193 7.10 6.60 -11.97
C GLN A 193 7.37 6.65 -10.46
N PRO A 194 8.61 6.33 -10.02
CA PRO A 194 8.96 6.25 -8.61
C PRO A 194 8.85 7.58 -7.85
N ASP A 195 8.85 8.73 -8.54
CA ASP A 195 8.65 10.06 -7.90
C ASP A 195 7.33 10.19 -7.12
N ILE A 196 6.31 9.38 -7.43
CA ILE A 196 5.06 9.34 -6.65
C ILE A 196 5.31 8.91 -5.20
N LEU A 197 6.33 8.08 -4.95
CA LEU A 197 6.64 7.59 -3.61
C LEU A 197 7.02 8.71 -2.63
N LYS A 198 7.49 9.86 -3.13
CA LYS A 198 7.82 11.06 -2.34
C LYS A 198 6.61 11.68 -1.65
N VAL A 199 5.40 11.43 -2.15
CA VAL A 199 4.16 11.99 -1.58
C VAL A 199 3.35 10.97 -0.81
N VAL A 200 3.82 9.72 -0.73
CA VAL A 200 3.17 8.66 0.04
C VAL A 200 3.69 8.71 1.49
N PRO A 201 2.82 8.85 2.50
CA PRO A 201 3.25 8.91 3.89
C PRO A 201 3.96 7.64 4.37
N ALA A 202 4.94 7.78 5.25
CA ALA A 202 5.77 6.67 5.74
C ALA A 202 4.96 5.50 6.32
N GLY A 203 3.84 5.78 7.02
CA GLY A 203 2.98 4.76 7.62
C GLY A 203 2.23 3.85 6.63
N VAL A 204 2.26 4.18 5.32
CA VAL A 204 1.64 3.37 4.25
C VAL A 204 2.55 2.20 3.85
N TYR A 205 3.86 2.35 4.05
CA TYR A 205 4.84 1.32 3.74
C TYR A 205 4.84 0.27 4.84
N ASP A 206 4.42 -0.93 4.48
CA ASP A 206 4.49 -2.09 5.37
C ASP A 206 5.85 -2.78 5.23
N LEU A 207 6.39 -3.28 6.35
CA LEU A 207 7.60 -4.10 6.40
C LEU A 207 7.48 -5.39 5.58
N ARG A 208 6.26 -5.88 5.30
CA ARG A 208 6.03 -6.97 4.34
C ARG A 208 6.52 -6.64 2.92
N PHE A 209 6.68 -5.36 2.58
CA PHE A 209 7.25 -4.92 1.30
C PHE A 209 8.76 -4.75 1.34
N TYR A 210 9.40 -4.97 2.50
CA TYR A 210 10.83 -4.81 2.73
C TYR A 210 11.69 -5.48 1.65
N THR A 211 11.47 -6.78 1.40
CA THR A 211 12.25 -7.54 0.41
C THR A 211 12.16 -6.93 -0.99
N PHE A 212 11.01 -6.35 -1.34
CA PHE A 212 10.84 -5.68 -2.62
C PHE A 212 11.59 -4.35 -2.66
N LEU A 213 11.46 -3.55 -1.59
CA LEU A 213 12.07 -2.22 -1.48
C LEU A 213 13.60 -2.26 -1.43
N THR A 214 14.21 -3.26 -0.80
CA THR A 214 15.67 -3.42 -0.75
C THR A 214 16.26 -3.96 -2.05
N SER A 215 15.48 -4.74 -2.82
CA SER A 215 15.96 -5.38 -4.04
C SER A 215 16.16 -4.43 -5.23
N ARG A 216 15.63 -3.21 -5.17
CA ARG A 216 15.63 -2.27 -6.29
C ARG A 216 15.91 -0.86 -5.76
N ASP A 217 16.97 -0.25 -6.29
CA ASP A 217 17.55 1.03 -5.87
C ASP A 217 16.59 2.23 -6.00
N PHE A 218 15.58 2.29 -5.12
CA PHE A 218 14.54 3.34 -5.07
C PHE A 218 14.54 4.10 -3.75
N THR A 219 15.56 3.89 -2.91
CA THR A 219 15.71 4.53 -1.60
C THR A 219 15.59 6.04 -1.68
N ASN A 220 16.11 6.66 -2.75
CA ASN A 220 16.04 8.11 -2.99
C ASN A 220 14.61 8.69 -3.12
N TYR A 221 13.60 7.85 -3.33
CA TYR A 221 12.20 8.27 -3.49
C TYR A 221 11.35 8.03 -2.25
N LEU A 222 11.87 7.30 -1.27
CA LEU A 222 11.16 6.97 -0.04
C LEU A 222 11.25 8.11 0.99
N PRO A 223 10.29 8.21 1.92
CA PRO A 223 10.44 9.07 3.10
C PRO A 223 11.64 8.65 3.95
N ASP A 224 12.27 9.61 4.64
CA ASP A 224 13.46 9.34 5.46
C ASP A 224 13.17 8.31 6.56
N GLU A 225 11.98 8.35 7.18
CA GLU A 225 11.60 7.38 8.21
C GLU A 225 11.49 5.94 7.66
N VAL A 226 11.25 5.78 6.36
CA VAL A 226 11.25 4.47 5.72
C VAL A 226 12.68 4.06 5.40
N LYS A 227 13.53 4.98 4.93
CA LYS A 227 14.95 4.70 4.66
C LYS A 227 15.67 4.23 5.92
N ASP A 228 15.47 4.93 7.04
CA ASP A 228 16.08 4.59 8.32
C ASP A 228 15.66 3.18 8.77
N LYS A 229 14.37 2.82 8.59
CA LYS A 229 13.86 1.48 8.87
C LYS A 229 14.44 0.43 7.93
N LEU A 230 14.61 0.74 6.65
CA LEU A 230 15.20 -0.18 5.67
C LEU A 230 16.68 -0.45 5.99
N GLU A 231 17.43 0.60 6.34
CA GLU A 231 18.84 0.49 6.74
C GLU A 231 18.96 -0.35 8.02
N TYR A 232 18.16 -0.05 9.04
CA TYR A 232 18.11 -0.83 10.27
C TYR A 232 17.86 -2.32 10.00
N LEU A 233 16.88 -2.63 9.15
CA LEU A 233 16.56 -4.02 8.81
C LEU A 233 17.66 -4.71 7.98
N ASP A 234 18.35 -4.00 7.09
CA ASP A 234 19.47 -4.56 6.32
C ASP A 234 20.64 -4.90 7.23
N ILE A 235 20.94 -4.03 8.21
CA ILE A 235 21.94 -4.30 9.24
C ILE A 235 21.55 -5.55 10.03
N VAL A 236 20.31 -5.61 10.55
CA VAL A 236 19.80 -6.78 11.30
C VAL A 236 19.92 -8.06 10.47
N GLN A 237 19.43 -8.07 9.22
CA GLN A 237 19.46 -9.26 8.38
C GLN A 237 20.90 -9.73 8.06
N ARG A 238 21.81 -8.79 7.81
CA ARG A 238 23.24 -9.09 7.59
C ARG A 238 23.87 -9.70 8.83
N LEU A 239 23.59 -9.15 10.01
CA LEU A 239 24.09 -9.66 11.29
C LEU A 239 23.50 -11.04 11.59
N GLU A 240 22.20 -11.24 11.42
CA GLU A 240 21.54 -12.54 11.59
C GLU A 240 22.17 -13.61 10.72
N THR A 241 22.34 -13.32 9.42
CA THR A 241 22.92 -14.26 8.46
C THR A 241 24.39 -14.57 8.79
N GLY A 242 25.16 -13.55 9.16
CA GLY A 242 26.57 -13.70 9.54
C GLY A 242 26.74 -14.52 10.81
N LEU A 243 25.98 -14.19 11.87
CA LEU A 243 26.01 -14.88 13.15
C LEU A 243 25.53 -16.32 13.04
N GLU A 244 24.40 -16.57 12.39
CA GLU A 244 23.87 -17.93 12.24
C GLU A 244 24.87 -18.84 11.53
N LYS A 245 25.41 -18.38 10.41
CA LYS A 245 26.44 -19.13 9.68
C LYS A 245 27.63 -19.47 10.57
N ARG A 246 28.13 -18.47 11.30
CA ARG A 246 29.33 -18.65 12.12
C ARG A 246 29.10 -19.53 13.34
N ILE A 247 27.95 -19.40 13.99
CA ILE A 247 27.54 -20.25 15.11
C ILE A 247 27.40 -21.70 14.67
N LEU A 248 26.83 -21.96 13.49
CA LEU A 248 26.75 -23.31 12.92
C LEU A 248 28.14 -23.88 12.63
N GLU A 249 29.05 -23.10 12.03
CA GLU A 249 30.45 -23.51 11.82
C GLU A 249 31.17 -23.87 13.13
N ILE A 250 30.97 -23.08 14.20
CA ILE A 250 31.55 -23.36 15.52
C ILE A 250 30.97 -24.66 16.10
N ARG A 251 29.64 -24.84 16.04
CA ARG A 251 28.96 -26.05 16.54
C ARG A 251 29.41 -27.32 15.82
N GLU A 252 29.62 -27.25 14.52
CA GLU A 252 30.13 -28.38 13.73
C GLU A 252 31.60 -28.67 14.08
N ARG A 253 32.45 -27.64 14.11
CA ARG A 253 33.89 -27.80 14.41
C ARG A 253 34.15 -28.30 15.83
N LEU A 254 33.34 -27.88 16.80
CA LEU A 254 33.49 -28.21 18.22
C LEU A 254 32.39 -29.14 18.74
N ALA A 255 31.86 -30.02 17.88
CA ALA A 255 30.79 -30.95 18.23
C ALA A 255 31.12 -31.82 19.45
N ASP A 256 32.40 -32.17 19.63
CA ASP A 256 32.88 -33.00 20.75
C ASP A 256 33.21 -32.20 22.02
N ASN A 257 33.23 -30.86 21.97
CA ASN A 257 33.52 -29.99 23.11
C ASN A 257 32.49 -28.86 23.27
N PRO A 258 31.31 -29.16 23.87
CA PRO A 258 30.21 -28.20 23.97
C PRO A 258 30.50 -27.00 24.86
N ILE A 259 31.43 -27.12 25.83
CA ILE A 259 31.82 -26.01 26.71
C ILE A 259 32.66 -24.99 25.92
N GLU A 260 33.64 -25.47 25.15
CA GLU A 260 34.46 -24.61 24.31
C GLU A 260 33.62 -23.97 23.19
N ALA A 261 32.71 -24.74 22.58
CA ALA A 261 31.76 -24.22 21.59
C ALA A 261 30.91 -23.08 22.15
N ARG A 262 30.40 -23.21 23.38
CA ARG A 262 29.63 -22.15 24.05
C ARG A 262 30.46 -20.87 24.23
N HIS A 263 31.69 -21.00 24.73
CA HIS A 263 32.56 -19.83 24.93
C HIS A 263 32.88 -19.12 23.61
N GLU A 264 33.18 -19.89 22.56
CA GLU A 264 33.52 -19.31 21.27
C GLU A 264 32.29 -18.65 20.60
N ILE A 265 31.11 -19.25 20.72
CA ILE A 265 29.85 -18.62 20.28
C ILE A 265 29.61 -17.29 21.01
N MET A 266 29.87 -17.23 22.33
CA MET A 266 29.71 -15.99 23.10
C MET A 266 30.69 -14.90 22.65
N ASN A 267 31.95 -15.25 22.43
CA ASN A 267 32.97 -14.30 21.96
C ASN A 267 32.67 -13.81 20.55
N GLU A 268 32.30 -14.70 19.64
CA GLU A 268 31.95 -14.31 18.27
C GLU A 268 30.69 -13.42 18.25
N THR A 269 29.69 -13.74 19.08
CA THR A 269 28.51 -12.88 19.25
C THR A 269 28.89 -11.52 19.83
N TYR A 270 29.86 -11.48 20.75
CA TYR A 270 30.40 -10.25 21.29
C TYR A 270 31.04 -9.37 20.21
N GLU A 271 32.00 -9.95 19.47
CA GLU A 271 32.78 -9.24 18.46
C GLU A 271 31.91 -8.70 17.32
N ILE A 272 30.96 -9.49 16.82
CA ILE A 272 30.12 -9.10 15.68
C ILE A 272 29.15 -7.98 16.05
N LEU A 273 28.61 -7.97 17.26
CA LEU A 273 27.61 -6.96 17.68
C LEU A 273 28.24 -5.76 18.41
N ALA A 274 29.54 -5.77 18.72
CA ALA A 274 30.20 -4.72 19.52
C ALA A 274 30.14 -3.32 18.87
N SER A 275 30.14 -3.22 17.54
CA SER A 275 30.07 -1.94 16.81
C SER A 275 28.67 -1.37 16.68
N GLU A 276 27.64 -2.17 16.98
CA GLU A 276 26.25 -1.80 16.77
C GLU A 276 25.68 -1.02 17.95
N ASP A 277 24.52 -0.39 17.76
CA ASP A 277 23.82 0.26 18.85
C ASP A 277 23.21 -0.75 19.83
N PHE A 278 22.85 -0.27 21.02
CA PHE A 278 22.28 -1.12 22.06
C PHE A 278 20.92 -1.73 21.68
N GLU A 279 20.17 -1.08 20.80
CA GLU A 279 18.85 -1.55 20.39
C GLU A 279 18.98 -2.77 19.47
N ILE A 280 19.87 -2.71 18.47
CA ILE A 280 20.26 -3.83 17.61
C ILE A 280 20.88 -4.94 18.46
N GLN A 281 21.84 -4.62 19.33
CA GLN A 281 22.45 -5.61 20.23
C GLN A 281 21.39 -6.36 21.04
N ASN A 282 20.47 -5.65 21.67
CA ASN A 282 19.43 -6.26 22.50
C ASN A 282 18.42 -7.07 21.67
N LEU A 283 18.01 -6.59 20.50
CA LEU A 283 17.13 -7.34 19.58
C LEU A 283 17.78 -8.66 19.14
N MET A 284 19.03 -8.59 18.68
CA MET A 284 19.80 -9.74 18.20
C MET A 284 20.02 -10.78 19.31
N LEU A 285 20.34 -10.35 20.52
CA LEU A 285 20.49 -11.26 21.67
C LEU A 285 19.17 -11.97 22.02
N LEU A 286 18.04 -11.28 21.95
CA LEU A 286 16.73 -11.89 22.16
C LEU A 286 16.43 -12.93 21.08
N ASP A 287 16.70 -12.64 19.82
CA ASP A 287 16.51 -13.59 18.71
C ASP A 287 17.40 -14.84 18.88
N LEU A 288 18.70 -14.65 19.14
CA LEU A 288 19.63 -15.76 19.37
C LEU A 288 19.23 -16.65 20.54
N VAL A 289 18.69 -16.09 21.62
CA VAL A 289 18.14 -16.88 22.75
C VAL A 289 16.87 -17.62 22.34
N ASN A 290 15.94 -16.95 21.66
CA ASN A 290 14.67 -17.55 21.22
C ASN A 290 14.88 -18.71 20.23
N ARG A 291 15.87 -18.58 19.33
CA ARG A 291 16.26 -19.62 18.36
C ARG A 291 17.15 -20.70 18.95
N GLY A 292 17.54 -20.58 20.22
CA GLY A 292 18.36 -21.56 20.93
C GLY A 292 19.84 -21.56 20.49
N PHE A 293 20.31 -20.46 19.91
CA PHE A 293 21.74 -20.26 19.63
C PHE A 293 22.53 -19.88 20.88
N LEU A 294 21.92 -19.12 21.78
CA LEU A 294 22.45 -18.75 23.10
C LEU A 294 21.57 -19.26 24.24
N SER A 295 22.18 -19.52 25.41
CA SER A 295 21.41 -19.75 26.63
C SER A 295 20.86 -18.42 27.18
N PRO A 296 19.74 -18.41 27.94
CA PRO A 296 19.20 -17.19 28.54
C PRO A 296 20.20 -16.47 29.45
N ILE A 297 21.08 -17.22 30.13
CA ILE A 297 22.11 -16.68 31.02
C ILE A 297 23.19 -15.96 30.19
N ASP A 298 23.63 -16.57 29.09
CA ASP A 298 24.66 -15.99 28.21
C ASP A 298 24.16 -14.74 27.51
N GLY A 299 22.91 -14.76 27.02
CA GLY A 299 22.26 -13.58 26.46
C GLY A 299 22.17 -12.43 27.46
N GLN A 300 21.81 -12.70 28.71
CA GLN A 300 21.74 -11.67 29.75
C GLN A 300 23.12 -11.13 30.14
N LEU A 301 24.15 -11.98 30.13
CA LEU A 301 25.54 -11.57 30.38
C LEU A 301 26.01 -10.61 29.29
N LEU A 302 25.88 -11.00 28.01
CA LEU A 302 26.23 -10.16 26.87
C LEU A 302 25.46 -8.84 26.87
N ARG A 303 24.17 -8.87 27.17
CA ARG A 303 23.35 -7.65 27.31
C ARG A 303 23.90 -6.70 28.38
N THR A 304 24.29 -7.25 29.54
CA THR A 304 24.87 -6.46 30.64
C THR A 304 26.22 -5.86 30.24
N ILE A 305 27.02 -6.61 29.49
CA ILE A 305 28.32 -6.17 28.96
C ILE A 305 28.12 -4.98 28.01
N TYR A 306 27.19 -5.09 27.06
CA TYR A 306 26.86 -3.99 26.14
C TYR A 306 26.30 -2.76 26.86
N GLU A 307 25.34 -2.94 27.76
CA GLU A 307 24.70 -1.85 28.50
C GLU A 307 25.73 -1.05 29.31
N LYS A 308 26.72 -1.73 29.88
CA LYS A 308 27.78 -1.14 30.69
C LYS A 308 29.05 -0.80 29.90
N LYS A 309 29.09 -1.08 28.60
CA LYS A 309 30.26 -0.91 27.71
C LYS A 309 31.52 -1.59 28.29
N LEU A 310 31.36 -2.82 28.75
CA LEU A 310 32.46 -3.64 29.29
C LEU A 310 33.19 -4.38 28.15
N GLU A 311 34.47 -4.63 28.34
CA GLU A 311 35.28 -5.50 27.46
C GLU A 311 35.21 -6.94 27.94
N LEU A 312 35.08 -7.89 27.00
CA LEU A 312 35.03 -9.33 27.24
C LEU A 312 36.43 -9.96 27.13
#